data_AF-W7XHN9-F1
#
_entry.id   AF-W7XHN9-F1
#
_cell.length_a   1.000
_cell.length_b   1.000
_cell.length_c   1.000
_cell.angle_alpha   90.00
_cell.angle_beta   90.00
_cell.angle_gamma   90.00
#
_symmetry.space_group_name_H-M   'P 1'
#
loop_
_entity.id
_entity.type
_entity.pdbx_description
1 polymer ?
#
loop_
_entity_poly.entity_id
_entity_poly.type
_entity_poly.pdbx_seq_one_letter_code
_entity_poly.pdbx_strand_id
1 'polypeptide(L)' 'NQIGVIGALGLGSTLENCTHLSNLTLNLSDNQISGQGASGLGSGLVNCTNLSNLTLYLKQKQFICFG' A
#
# COMPACT_ATOMS: atom_id res chain seq x y z
N ASN A 1 12.41 -1.86 -4.21
CA ASN A 1 12.42 -2.20 -2.77
C ASN A 1 11.76 -3.56 -2.60
N GLN A 2 12.03 -4.29 -1.51
CA GLN A 2 11.37 -5.56 -1.23
C GLN A 2 10.30 -5.36 -0.15
N ILE A 3 9.35 -4.45 -0.38
CA ILE A 3 8.15 -4.41 0.45
C ILE A 3 7.33 -5.65 0.10
N GLY A 4 7.53 -6.70 0.89
CA GLY A 4 6.74 -7.93 0.88
C GLY A 4 5.44 -7.78 1.67
N VAL A 5 4.80 -8.91 1.95
CA VAL A 5 3.54 -8.95 2.72
C VAL A 5 3.66 -8.23 4.05
N ILE A 6 4.67 -8.55 4.85
CA ILE A 6 4.86 -7.97 6.19
C ILE A 6 5.07 -6.45 6.12
N GLY A 7 5.83 -5.97 5.13
CA GLY A 7 6.03 -4.54 4.94
C GLY A 7 4.73 -3.82 4.58
N ALA A 8 3.91 -4.40 3.71
CA ALA A 8 2.62 -3.82 3.33
C ALA A 8 1.59 -3.85 4.48
N LEU A 9 1.57 -4.92 5.29
CA LEU A 9 0.76 -5.00 6.51
C LEU A 9 1.18 -3.94 7.54
N GLY A 10 2.49 -3.77 7.74
CA GLY A 10 3.04 -2.75 8.64
C GLY A 10 2.68 -1.33 8.19
N LEU A 11 2.80 -1.05 6.88
CA LEU A 11 2.34 0.22 6.31
C LEU A 11 0.85 0.44 6.56
N GLY A 12 0.01 -0.57 6.32
CA GLY A 12 -1.42 -0.51 6.65
C GLY A 12 -1.66 -0.15 8.12
N SER A 13 -1.06 -0.87 9.05
CA SER A 13 -1.23 -0.60 10.48
C SER A 13 -0.79 0.82 10.88
N THR A 14 0.27 1.36 10.26
CA THR A 14 0.66 2.77 10.53
C THR A 14 -0.35 3.79 10.01
N LEU A 15 -0.99 3.51 8.86
CA LEU A 15 -1.99 4.39 8.26
C LEU A 15 -3.28 4.46 9.10
N GLU A 16 -3.56 3.47 9.94
CA GLU A 16 -4.74 3.47 10.81
C GLU A 16 -4.79 4.69 11.74
N ASN A 17 -3.64 5.23 12.13
CA ASN A 17 -3.54 6.39 13.03
C ASN A 17 -3.53 7.73 12.28
N CYS A 18 -3.51 7.71 10.95
CA CYS A 18 -3.38 8.89 10.11
C CYS A 18 -4.72 9.57 9.80
N THR A 19 -5.55 9.80 10.82
CA THR A 19 -6.94 10.28 10.65
C THR A 19 -7.05 11.72 10.12
N HIS A 20 -6.00 12.52 10.25
CA HIS A 20 -5.97 13.93 9.82
C HIS A 20 -5.27 14.13 8.46
N LEU A 21 -4.81 13.06 7.80
CA LEU A 21 -4.21 13.18 6.48
C LEU A 21 -5.27 13.57 5.45
N SER A 22 -5.03 14.66 4.74
CA SER A 22 -5.85 15.10 3.61
C SER A 22 -5.27 14.70 2.25
N ASN A 23 -3.96 14.44 2.19
CA ASN A 23 -3.25 14.08 0.98
C ASN A 23 -2.27 12.95 1.28
N LEU A 24 -2.32 11.87 0.51
CA LEU A 24 -1.42 10.73 0.63
C LEU A 24 -0.95 10.30 -0.75
N THR A 25 0.37 10.28 -0.93
CA THR A 25 1.02 9.70 -2.10
C THR A 25 1.91 8.56 -1.66
N LEU A 26 1.61 7.34 -2.11
CA LEU A 26 2.45 6.18 -1.86
C LEU A 26 2.97 5.64 -3.20
N ASN A 27 4.29 5.66 -3.36
CA ASN A 27 4.94 4.99 -4.46
C ASN A 27 5.40 3.60 -4.02
N LEU A 28 4.60 2.60 -4.35
CA LEU A 28 4.86 1.20 -4.08
C LEU A 28 5.30 0.46 -5.35
N SER A 29 5.68 1.19 -6.40
CA SER A 29 6.23 0.63 -7.62
C SER A 29 7.48 -0.20 -7.34
N ASP A 30 7.65 -1.25 -8.13
CA ASP A 30 8.76 -2.18 -8.06
C ASP A 30 8.92 -2.88 -6.69
N ASN A 31 7.80 -3.13 -6.00
CA ASN A 31 7.72 -3.97 -4.81
C ASN A 31 6.95 -5.28 -5.07
N GLN A 32 7.19 -6.28 -4.23
CA GLN A 32 6.52 -7.58 -4.28
C GLN A 32 5.37 -7.63 -3.28
N ILE A 33 4.31 -6.86 -3.55
CA ILE A 33 3.13 -6.82 -2.70
C ILE A 33 2.18 -7.92 -3.14
N SER A 34 1.99 -8.95 -2.31
CA SER A 34 0.97 -9.97 -2.56
C SER A 34 -0.44 -9.41 -2.36
N GLY A 35 -1.47 -10.15 -2.77
CA GLY A 35 -2.87 -9.78 -2.49
C GLY A 35 -3.16 -9.59 -1.00
N GLN A 36 -2.51 -10.35 -0.12
CA GLN A 36 -2.64 -10.19 1.34
C GLN A 36 -2.01 -8.87 1.81
N GLY A 37 -0.83 -8.52 1.30
CA GLY A 37 -0.17 -7.25 1.62
C GLY A 37 -1.00 -6.05 1.15
N ALA A 38 -1.57 -6.13 -0.05
CA ALA A 38 -2.47 -5.10 -0.58
C ALA A 38 -3.75 -4.96 0.26
N SER A 39 -4.33 -6.08 0.71
CA SER A 39 -5.51 -6.08 1.60
C SER A 39 -5.22 -5.36 2.91
N GLY A 40 -4.12 -5.67 3.59
CA GLY A 40 -3.77 -4.97 4.84
C GLY A 40 -3.44 -3.49 4.65
N LEU A 41 -2.80 -3.12 3.53
CA LEU A 41 -2.62 -1.70 3.18
C LEU A 41 -3.98 -0.99 3.03
N GLY A 42 -4.95 -1.65 2.39
CA GLY A 42 -6.32 -1.15 2.24
C GLY A 42 -7.06 -0.99 3.57
N SER A 43 -6.96 -1.97 4.47
CA SER A 43 -7.54 -1.88 5.82
C SER A 43 -7.02 -0.67 6.59
N GLY A 44 -5.72 -0.36 6.47
CA GLY A 44 -5.11 0.80 7.11
C GLY A 44 -5.62 2.15 6.63
N LEU A 45 -5.99 2.23 5.34
CA LEU A 45 -6.51 3.46 4.75
C LEU A 45 -7.93 3.80 5.22
N VAL A 46 -8.67 2.84 5.79
CA VAL A 46 -10.08 3.05 6.17
C VAL A 46 -10.24 4.15 7.23
N ASN A 47 -9.23 4.33 8.09
CA ASN A 47 -9.25 5.33 9.16
C ASN A 47 -8.74 6.71 8.71
N CYS A 48 -8.20 6.84 7.50
CA CYS A 48 -7.79 8.11 6.92
C CYS A 48 -9.04 8.89 6.43
N THR A 49 -9.95 9.23 7.34
CA THR A 49 -11.29 9.76 7.00
C THR A 49 -11.28 11.16 6.41
N ASN A 50 -10.24 11.96 6.67
CA ASN A 50 -10.06 13.29 6.08
C ASN A 50 -9.36 13.27 4.72
N LEU A 51 -9.02 12.08 4.20
CA LEU A 51 -8.25 11.94 2.97
C LEU A 51 -9.06 12.37 1.76
N SER A 52 -8.62 13.46 1.12
CA SER A 52 -9.24 14.01 -0.08
C SER A 52 -8.51 13.59 -1.35
N ASN A 53 -7.19 13.43 -1.27
CA ASN A 53 -6.36 13.00 -2.39
C ASN A 53 -5.53 11.77 -2.03
N LEU A 54 -5.75 10.68 -2.76
CA LEU A 54 -4.96 9.46 -2.66
C LEU A 54 -4.33 9.16 -4.02
N THR A 55 -2.99 9.13 -4.06
CA THR A 55 -2.23 8.66 -5.22
C THR A 55 -1.45 7.41 -4.85
N LEU A 56 -1.74 6.30 -5.52
CA LEU A 56 -1.05 5.03 -5.33
C LEU A 56 -0.37 4.61 -6.63
N TYR A 57 0.96 4.50 -6.60
CA TYR A 57 1.70 3.88 -7.70
C TYR A 57 1.95 2.41 -7.37
N LEU A 58 1.22 1.52 -8.04
CA LEU A 58 1.25 0.07 -7.85
C LEU A 58 1.75 -0.62 -9.12
N LYS A 59 3.01 -0.38 -9.50
CA LYS A 59 3.66 -1.14 -10.57
C LYS A 59 4.38 -2.33 -9.96
N GLN A 60 3.92 -3.55 -10.20
CA GLN A 60 4.69 -4.73 -9.79
C GLN A 60 5.72 -5.09 -10.86
N LYS A 61 6.92 -5.52 -10.43
CA LYS A 61 7.84 -6.24 -11.31
C LYS A 61 7.35 -7.69 -11.47
N GLN A 62 6.32 -7.90 -12.28
CA GLN A 62 5.98 -9.24 -12.74
C GLN A 62 6.73 -9.53 -14.05
N PHE A 63 7.84 -10.26 -13.95
CA PHE A 63 8.28 -11.09 -15.07
C PHE A 63 7.49 -12.38 -15.00
N ILE A 64 6.41 -12.47 -15.78
CA ILE A 64 5.79 -13.76 -16.07
C ILE A 64 6.51 -14.31 -17.30
N CYS A 65 7.56 -15.12 -17.10
CA CYS A 65 8.01 -16.03 -18.13
C CYS A 65 7.27 -17.34 -17.88
N PHE A 66 6.22 -17.61 -18.67
CA PHE A 66 5.70 -18.96 -18.77
C PHE A 66 6.74 -19.77 -19.56
N GLY A 67 7.37 -20.73 -18.88
CA GLY A 67 7.99 -21.89 -19.51
C GLY A 67 6.95 -23.00 -19.64
#